data_AF-A0A426XGK9-F1
#
_entry.id   AF-A0A426XGK9-F1
#
_cell.length_a   1.000
_cell.length_b   1.000
_cell.length_c   1.000
_cell.angle_alpha   90.00
_cell.angle_beta   90.00
_cell.angle_gamma   90.00
#
_symmetry.space_group_name_H-M   'P 1'
#
loop_
_entity.id
_entity.type
_entity.pdbx_description
1 polymer ?
#
loop_
_entity_poly.entity_id
_entity_poly.type
_entity_poly.pdbx_seq_one_letter_code
_entity_poly.pdbx_strand_id
1 'polypeptide(L)'
;QANPVLDDLQRNDVFMKESIPVWLAYAGYALFAVVSIIAIPIMFPEVKWYYVVIAYMLAPALGFCNAYGAGLTDMNMAYNYGKVSLFILAALAGKHSGVVAGLVGCGLIKSVVSISADLMHDFKTGHLTMTSPRSMLLSQAIGTAIGCVVAPLTFFLFYKAFDIGNPDGNWKAPYALIYRNMAILGVEGFAALPHHCLQLCYGFFGFAVVTNTMRDILPAKYSSWVPLPMAMAVPFLVGASFAIDMCVGSLVVFAWHKLNRKKAALMVPAVASGKTSVAVKKKSEASLPHVKFSTITLKTATFSLETQSIEACRSPSTRNCNCCT
;
A
#
# COMPACT_ATOMS: atom_id res chain seq x y z
N GLN A 1 -8.02 -25.16 -30.04
CA GLN A 1 -8.97 -24.26 -29.36
C GLN A 1 -8.88 -24.64 -27.88
N ALA A 2 -7.98 -23.99 -27.13
CA ALA A 2 -7.76 -24.34 -25.72
C ALA A 2 -9.05 -24.07 -24.94
N ASN A 3 -9.51 -25.04 -24.16
CA ASN A 3 -10.70 -24.88 -23.36
C ASN A 3 -10.29 -24.04 -22.14
N PRO A 4 -10.71 -22.77 -22.02
CA PRO A 4 -10.18 -21.85 -21.01
C PRO A 4 -10.36 -22.38 -19.57
N VAL A 5 -11.41 -23.19 -19.36
CA VAL A 5 -11.68 -23.86 -18.08
C VAL A 5 -10.60 -24.91 -17.75
N LEU A 6 -10.08 -25.62 -18.75
CA LEU A 6 -9.06 -26.64 -18.56
C LEU A 6 -7.69 -26.00 -18.26
N ASP A 7 -7.37 -24.89 -18.93
CA ASP A 7 -6.14 -24.13 -18.67
C ASP A 7 -6.13 -23.53 -17.25
N ASP A 8 -7.27 -23.03 -16.77
CA ASP A 8 -7.40 -22.50 -15.40
C ASP A 8 -7.31 -23.61 -14.34
N LEU A 9 -7.87 -24.80 -14.62
CA LEU A 9 -7.72 -25.97 -13.74
C LEU A 9 -6.25 -26.42 -13.64
N GLN A 10 -5.54 -26.48 -14.78
CA GLN A 10 -4.12 -26.83 -14.78
C GLN A 10 -3.27 -25.80 -14.01
N ARG A 11 -3.54 -24.51 -14.18
CA ARG A 11 -2.87 -23.45 -13.41
C ARG A 11 -3.14 -23.56 -11.91
N ASN A 12 -4.38 -23.86 -11.53
CA ASN A 12 -4.75 -24.07 -10.12
C ASN A 12 -4.04 -25.28 -9.53
N ASP A 13 -3.98 -26.40 -10.24
CA ASP A 13 -3.28 -27.61 -9.77
C ASP A 13 -1.80 -27.37 -9.54
N VAL A 14 -1.12 -26.67 -10.47
CA VAL A 14 0.31 -26.31 -10.32
C VAL A 14 0.51 -25.38 -9.13
N PHE A 15 -0.35 -24.38 -8.95
CA PHE A 15 -0.25 -23.42 -7.85
C PHE A 15 -0.49 -24.08 -6.48
N MET A 16 -1.49 -24.95 -6.38
CA MET A 16 -1.87 -25.60 -5.12
C MET A 16 -0.86 -26.66 -4.68
N LYS A 17 -0.25 -27.39 -5.62
CA LYS A 17 0.77 -28.41 -5.35
C LYS A 17 2.03 -27.83 -4.68
N GLU A 18 2.30 -26.55 -4.92
CA GLU A 18 3.43 -25.83 -4.34
C GLU A 18 3.03 -24.78 -3.28
N SER A 19 1.81 -24.88 -2.74
CA SER A 19 1.36 -23.93 -1.72
C SER A 19 2.28 -23.93 -0.49
N ILE A 20 2.40 -22.75 0.10
CA ILE A 20 3.22 -22.53 1.29
C ILE A 20 2.44 -23.02 2.51
N PRO A 21 3.03 -23.86 3.38
CA PRO A 21 2.35 -24.33 4.56
C PRO A 21 1.97 -23.13 5.45
N VAL A 22 0.69 -23.04 5.80
CA VAL A 22 0.14 -21.90 6.56
C VAL A 22 0.84 -21.73 7.91
N TRP A 23 1.28 -22.83 8.54
CA TRP A 23 2.06 -22.79 9.78
C TRP A 23 3.37 -22.00 9.62
N LEU A 24 4.04 -22.08 8.46
CA LEU A 24 5.26 -21.32 8.20
C LEU A 24 4.97 -19.82 8.12
N ALA A 25 3.81 -19.43 7.57
CA ALA A 25 3.39 -18.02 7.53
C ALA A 25 3.08 -17.49 8.93
N TYR A 26 2.36 -18.25 9.76
CA TYR A 26 2.09 -17.86 11.15
C TYR A 26 3.36 -17.80 12.00
N ALA A 27 4.24 -18.79 11.88
CA ALA A 27 5.52 -18.84 12.59
C ALA A 27 6.44 -17.68 12.16
N GLY A 28 6.56 -17.41 10.86
CA GLY A 28 7.34 -16.30 10.33
C GLY A 28 6.79 -14.96 10.81
N TYR A 29 5.47 -14.76 10.73
CA TYR A 29 4.83 -13.54 11.22
C TYR A 29 5.05 -13.33 12.71
N ALA A 30 4.87 -14.37 13.54
CA ALA A 30 5.12 -14.31 14.98
C ALA A 30 6.58 -13.98 15.29
N LEU A 31 7.53 -14.63 14.61
CA LEU A 31 8.96 -14.38 14.77
C LEU A 31 9.32 -12.92 14.46
N PHE A 32 8.91 -12.40 13.29
CA PHE A 32 9.19 -11.02 12.91
C PHE A 32 8.45 -10.01 13.79
N ALA A 33 7.25 -10.32 14.26
CA ALA A 33 6.53 -9.48 15.22
C ALA A 33 7.31 -9.36 16.53
N VAL A 34 7.82 -10.47 17.08
CA VAL A 34 8.65 -10.47 18.31
C VAL A 34 9.92 -9.64 18.11
N VAL A 35 10.62 -9.82 16.99
CA VAL A 35 11.82 -9.03 16.66
C VAL A 35 11.51 -7.53 16.63
N SER A 36 10.42 -7.14 15.97
CA SER A 36 10.03 -5.72 15.89
C SER A 36 9.55 -5.14 17.23
N ILE A 37 8.86 -5.94 18.05
CA ILE A 37 8.44 -5.53 19.41
C ILE A 37 9.66 -5.20 20.28
N ILE A 38 10.79 -5.88 20.07
CA ILE A 38 12.04 -5.63 20.82
C ILE A 38 12.84 -4.49 20.17
N ALA A 39 13.01 -4.50 18.85
CA ALA A 39 13.88 -3.56 18.14
C ALA A 39 13.33 -2.13 18.11
N ILE A 40 12.01 -1.95 17.93
CA ILE A 40 11.40 -0.61 17.78
C ILE A 40 11.53 0.23 19.06
N PRO A 41 11.24 -0.27 20.27
CA PRO A 41 11.43 0.50 21.50
C PRO A 41 12.89 0.85 21.81
N ILE A 42 13.85 0.07 21.31
CA ILE A 42 15.29 0.37 21.45
C ILE A 42 15.67 1.55 20.55
N MET A 43 15.14 1.59 19.32
CA MET A 43 15.39 2.67 18.36
C MET A 43 14.64 3.97 18.74
N PHE A 44 13.39 3.82 19.18
CA PHE A 44 12.50 4.92 19.58
C PHE A 44 12.01 4.70 21.02
N PRO A 45 12.76 5.17 22.02
CA PRO A 45 12.39 5.09 23.44
C PRO A 45 11.00 5.65 23.77
N GLU A 46 10.52 6.59 22.96
CA GLU A 46 9.19 7.21 23.08
C GLU A 46 8.05 6.22 22.73
N VAL A 47 8.35 5.13 22.02
CA VAL A 47 7.39 4.09 21.60
C VAL A 47 7.49 2.89 22.53
N LYS A 48 6.49 2.76 23.40
CA LYS A 48 6.37 1.59 24.29
C LYS A 48 5.93 0.34 23.49
N TRP A 49 6.36 -0.83 23.98
CA TRP A 49 6.13 -2.14 23.34
C TRP A 49 4.65 -2.42 23.01
N TYR A 50 3.72 -1.96 23.85
CA TYR A 50 2.29 -2.23 23.65
C TYR A 50 1.72 -1.54 22.41
N TYR A 51 2.25 -0.39 21.98
CA TYR A 51 1.81 0.24 20.72
C TYR A 51 2.20 -0.60 19.51
N VAL A 52 3.37 -1.23 19.55
CA VAL A 52 3.85 -2.12 18.49
C VAL A 52 2.99 -3.38 18.42
N VAL A 53 2.59 -3.95 19.57
CA VAL A 53 1.66 -5.09 19.63
C VAL A 53 0.32 -4.75 19.01
N ILE A 54 -0.28 -3.61 19.36
CA ILE A 54 -1.55 -3.16 18.79
C ILE A 54 -1.42 -2.94 17.28
N ALA A 55 -0.29 -2.38 16.84
CA ALA A 55 -0.04 -2.17 15.42
C ALA A 55 0.04 -3.49 14.64
N TYR A 56 0.74 -4.51 15.18
CA TYR A 56 0.75 -5.84 14.60
C TYR A 56 -0.63 -6.51 14.64
N MET A 57 -1.43 -6.31 15.68
CA MET A 57 -2.80 -6.85 15.69
C MET A 57 -3.69 -6.24 14.58
N LEU A 58 -3.54 -4.95 14.31
CA LEU A 58 -4.29 -4.24 13.27
C LEU A 58 -3.77 -4.54 11.84
N ALA A 59 -2.48 -4.78 11.68
CA ALA A 59 -1.84 -4.87 10.38
C ALA A 59 -2.40 -5.97 9.44
N PRO A 60 -2.70 -7.21 9.88
CA PRO A 60 -3.29 -8.25 9.03
C PRO A 60 -4.69 -7.90 8.56
N ALA A 61 -5.53 -7.31 9.42
CA ALA A 61 -6.88 -6.92 9.06
C ALA A 61 -6.86 -5.82 7.98
N LEU A 62 -6.03 -4.79 8.17
CA LEU A 62 -5.86 -3.72 7.19
C LEU A 62 -5.15 -4.21 5.91
N GLY A 63 -4.21 -5.14 6.05
CA GLY A 63 -3.48 -5.75 4.94
C GLY A 63 -4.41 -6.58 4.06
N PHE A 64 -5.31 -7.36 4.65
CA PHE A 64 -6.34 -8.10 3.93
C PHE A 64 -7.29 -7.16 3.17
N CYS A 65 -7.82 -6.13 3.82
CA CYS A 65 -8.69 -5.15 3.18
C CYS A 65 -8.00 -4.45 2.00
N ASN A 66 -6.72 -4.08 2.15
CA ASN A 66 -5.96 -3.45 1.08
C ASN A 66 -5.62 -4.43 -0.06
N ALA A 67 -5.25 -5.68 0.24
CA ALA A 67 -4.96 -6.67 -0.78
C ALA A 67 -6.22 -7.02 -1.60
N TYR A 68 -7.39 -7.08 -0.94
CA TYR A 68 -8.68 -7.24 -1.62
C TYR A 68 -9.01 -6.03 -2.50
N GLY A 69 -8.86 -4.81 -1.98
CA GLY A 69 -9.08 -3.58 -2.74
C GLY A 69 -8.15 -3.46 -3.94
N ALA A 70 -6.86 -3.72 -3.74
CA ALA A 70 -5.86 -3.74 -4.80
C ALA A 70 -6.18 -4.82 -5.85
N GLY A 71 -6.68 -5.98 -5.44
CA GLY A 71 -7.14 -7.02 -6.36
C GLY A 71 -8.31 -6.59 -7.26
N LEU A 72 -9.18 -5.71 -6.76
CA LEU A 72 -10.35 -5.17 -7.49
C LEU A 72 -10.02 -3.94 -8.34
N THR A 73 -9.20 -3.02 -7.83
CA THR A 73 -8.94 -1.71 -8.45
C THR A 73 -7.56 -1.58 -9.07
N ASP A 74 -6.72 -2.62 -8.96
CA ASP A 74 -5.30 -2.61 -9.35
C ASP A 74 -4.48 -1.51 -8.67
N MET A 75 -4.91 -1.06 -7.49
CA MET A 75 -4.29 0.09 -6.82
C MET A 75 -4.05 -0.15 -5.33
N ASN A 76 -2.81 0.08 -4.90
CA ASN A 76 -2.38 -0.10 -3.52
C ASN A 76 -2.61 1.19 -2.71
N MET A 77 -3.46 1.13 -1.69
CA MET A 77 -3.86 2.25 -0.84
C MET A 77 -3.17 2.25 0.53
N ALA A 78 -2.01 1.60 0.66
CA ALA A 78 -1.30 1.46 1.93
C ALA A 78 -1.07 2.78 2.69
N TYR A 79 -0.84 3.88 1.98
CA TYR A 79 -0.70 5.21 2.59
C TYR A 79 -1.96 5.68 3.33
N ASN A 80 -3.14 5.37 2.80
CA ASN A 80 -4.41 5.77 3.41
C ASN A 80 -4.71 4.93 4.65
N TYR A 81 -4.48 3.61 4.57
CA TYR A 81 -4.58 2.72 5.73
C TYR A 81 -3.55 3.07 6.82
N GLY A 82 -2.34 3.46 6.41
CA GLY A 82 -1.32 4.00 7.31
C GLY A 82 -1.83 5.22 8.08
N LYS A 83 -2.44 6.20 7.41
CA LYS A 83 -3.03 7.39 8.07
C LYS A 83 -4.15 7.03 9.06
N VAL A 84 -4.98 6.04 8.77
CA VAL A 84 -5.99 5.57 9.73
C VAL A 84 -5.31 5.02 10.99
N SER A 85 -4.27 4.20 10.83
CA SER A 85 -3.52 3.67 11.96
C SER A 85 -2.74 4.74 12.74
N LEU A 86 -2.27 5.77 12.04
CA LEU A 86 -1.64 6.94 12.63
C LEU A 86 -2.60 7.62 13.61
N PHE A 87 -3.84 7.88 13.20
CA PHE A 87 -4.84 8.50 14.09
C PHE A 87 -5.15 7.62 15.30
N ILE A 88 -5.30 6.31 15.12
CA ILE A 88 -5.59 5.36 16.21
C ILE A 88 -4.45 5.34 17.23
N LEU A 89 -3.21 5.17 16.77
CA LEU A 89 -2.03 5.04 17.65
C LEU A 89 -1.63 6.38 18.26
N ALA A 90 -1.75 7.49 17.52
CA ALA A 90 -1.52 8.84 18.05
C ALA A 90 -2.52 9.19 19.15
N ALA A 91 -3.81 8.92 18.94
CA ALA A 91 -4.85 9.15 19.92
C ALA A 91 -4.66 8.29 21.17
N LEU A 92 -4.29 7.01 21.00
CA LEU A 92 -4.04 6.09 22.11
C LEU A 92 -2.82 6.50 22.94
N ALA A 93 -1.81 7.11 22.30
CA ALA A 93 -0.54 7.44 22.94
C ALA A 93 -0.52 8.78 23.69
N GLY A 94 -1.49 9.66 23.44
CA GLY A 94 -1.66 10.91 24.16
C GLY A 94 -0.59 11.98 23.88
N LYS A 95 -0.66 13.10 24.62
CA LYS A 95 0.07 14.35 24.28
C LYS A 95 1.60 14.28 24.34
N HIS A 96 2.17 13.47 25.23
CA HIS A 96 3.63 13.48 25.46
C HIS A 96 4.44 12.64 24.46
N SER A 97 3.85 11.60 23.87
CA SER A 97 4.58 10.70 22.95
C SER A 97 3.77 10.26 21.74
N GLY A 98 2.53 10.75 21.58
CA GLY A 98 1.63 10.26 20.56
C GLY A 98 2.00 10.65 19.14
N VAL A 99 2.72 11.75 18.94
CA VAL A 99 3.22 12.12 17.60
C VAL A 99 4.22 11.07 17.10
N VAL A 100 5.23 10.73 17.92
CA VAL A 100 6.27 9.76 17.54
C VAL A 100 5.68 8.35 17.46
N ALA A 101 4.87 7.93 18.43
CA ALA A 101 4.23 6.62 18.43
C ALA A 101 3.27 6.43 17.25
N GLY A 102 2.50 7.47 16.90
CA GLY A 102 1.62 7.47 15.74
C GLY A 102 2.39 7.37 14.42
N LEU A 103 3.49 8.11 14.27
CA LEU A 103 4.34 8.06 13.06
C LEU A 103 5.03 6.71 12.88
N VAL A 104 5.64 6.17 13.93
CA VAL A 104 6.31 4.86 13.89
C VAL A 104 5.30 3.75 13.62
N GLY A 105 4.16 3.76 14.31
CA GLY A 105 3.09 2.80 14.11
C GLY A 105 2.46 2.87 12.71
N CYS A 106 2.29 4.09 12.19
CA CYS A 106 1.87 4.33 10.80
C CYS A 106 2.84 3.69 9.81
N GLY A 107 4.14 3.93 9.97
CA GLY A 107 5.18 3.35 9.12
C GLY A 107 5.16 1.83 9.14
N LEU A 108 5.00 1.24 10.32
CA LEU A 108 4.90 -0.21 10.50
C LEU A 108 3.69 -0.79 9.75
N ILE A 109 2.48 -0.28 10.01
CA ILE A 109 1.25 -0.78 9.39
C ILE A 109 1.25 -0.56 7.89
N LYS A 110 1.60 0.65 7.43
CA LYS A 110 1.71 0.96 6.00
C LYS A 110 2.56 -0.08 5.27
N SER A 111 3.65 -0.52 5.88
CA SER A 111 4.60 -1.43 5.25
C SER A 111 4.07 -2.85 5.13
N VAL A 112 3.47 -3.37 6.20
CA VAL A 112 2.79 -4.66 6.17
C VAL A 112 1.64 -4.64 5.15
N VAL A 113 0.86 -3.55 5.14
CA VAL A 113 -0.29 -3.36 4.24
C VAL A 113 0.15 -3.24 2.77
N SER A 114 1.26 -2.56 2.49
CA SER A 114 1.81 -2.42 1.13
C SER A 114 2.33 -3.75 0.61
N ILE A 115 3.14 -4.45 1.41
CA ILE A 115 3.73 -5.74 1.03
C ILE A 115 2.62 -6.77 0.79
N SER A 116 1.54 -6.75 1.59
CA SER A 116 0.39 -7.64 1.40
C SER A 116 -0.27 -7.47 0.02
N ALA A 117 -0.43 -6.23 -0.45
CA ALA A 117 -0.99 -5.96 -1.78
C ALA A 117 -0.02 -6.31 -2.91
N ASP A 118 1.26 -5.93 -2.78
CA ASP A 118 2.27 -6.27 -3.80
C ASP A 118 2.46 -7.79 -3.92
N LEU A 119 2.45 -8.53 -2.80
CA LEU A 119 2.52 -10.00 -2.78
C LEU A 119 1.29 -10.66 -3.44
N MET A 120 0.09 -10.09 -3.25
CA MET A 120 -1.12 -10.53 -3.95
C MET A 120 -0.97 -10.39 -5.48
N HIS A 121 -0.43 -9.26 -5.94
CA HIS A 121 -0.20 -9.00 -7.37
C HIS A 121 0.86 -9.95 -7.95
N ASP A 122 1.94 -10.17 -7.19
CA ASP A 122 2.97 -11.10 -7.59
C ASP A 122 2.42 -12.53 -7.66
N PHE A 123 1.62 -12.99 -6.69
CA PHE A 123 1.04 -14.34 -6.71
C PHE A 123 0.06 -14.51 -7.87
N LYS A 124 -0.78 -13.50 -8.14
CA LYS A 124 -1.65 -13.49 -9.32
C LYS A 124 -0.84 -13.60 -10.61
N THR A 125 0.27 -12.88 -10.70
CA THR A 125 1.14 -12.95 -11.87
C THR A 125 1.84 -14.31 -11.97
N GLY A 126 2.33 -14.85 -10.85
CA GLY A 126 2.95 -16.18 -10.77
C GLY A 126 1.98 -17.29 -11.19
N HIS A 127 0.72 -17.19 -10.79
CA HIS A 127 -0.34 -18.09 -11.22
C HIS A 127 -0.57 -18.03 -12.74
N LEU A 128 -0.60 -16.83 -13.32
CA LEU A 128 -0.73 -16.66 -14.78
C LEU A 128 0.49 -17.14 -15.57
N THR A 129 1.70 -17.03 -15.00
CA THR A 129 2.96 -17.49 -15.61
C THR A 129 3.33 -18.92 -15.25
N MET A 130 2.45 -19.66 -14.53
CA MET A 130 2.73 -21.01 -14.01
C MET A 130 4.04 -21.10 -13.23
N THR A 131 4.45 -20.02 -12.58
CA THR A 131 5.65 -19.95 -11.76
C THR A 131 5.36 -20.49 -10.37
N SER A 132 6.32 -21.22 -9.79
CA SER A 132 6.20 -21.76 -8.44
C SER A 132 6.06 -20.65 -7.37
N PRO A 133 5.05 -20.72 -6.49
CA PRO A 133 4.87 -19.76 -5.38
C PRO A 133 6.08 -19.69 -4.44
N ARG A 134 6.77 -20.81 -4.23
CA ARG A 134 7.96 -20.89 -3.36
C ARG A 134 9.15 -20.11 -3.91
N SER A 135 9.41 -20.25 -5.22
CA SER A 135 10.46 -19.48 -5.89
C SER A 135 10.16 -17.98 -5.85
N MET A 136 8.88 -17.62 -5.98
CA MET A 136 8.45 -16.24 -5.88
C MET A 136 8.71 -15.65 -4.49
N LEU A 137 8.30 -16.34 -3.41
CA LEU A 137 8.60 -15.91 -2.05
C LEU A 137 10.10 -15.81 -1.76
N LEU A 138 10.89 -16.78 -2.25
CA LEU A 138 12.35 -16.74 -2.10
C LEU A 138 12.92 -15.50 -2.79
N SER A 139 12.44 -15.17 -4.00
CA SER A 139 12.90 -13.99 -4.73
C SER A 139 12.54 -12.68 -4.00
N GLN A 140 11.36 -12.61 -3.38
CA GLN A 140 10.98 -11.47 -2.55
C GLN A 140 11.79 -11.38 -1.25
N ALA A 141 12.10 -12.51 -0.62
CA ALA A 141 12.94 -12.53 0.59
C ALA A 141 14.35 -12.02 0.28
N ILE A 142 14.95 -12.45 -0.84
CA ILE A 142 16.25 -11.96 -1.30
C ILE A 142 16.17 -10.47 -1.66
N GLY A 143 15.14 -10.05 -2.40
CA GLY A 143 14.93 -8.64 -2.73
C GLY A 143 14.76 -7.75 -1.51
N THR A 144 14.06 -8.24 -0.49
CA THR A 144 13.88 -7.56 0.80
C THR A 144 15.20 -7.47 1.55
N ALA A 145 15.99 -8.54 1.61
CA ALA A 145 17.30 -8.54 2.25
C ALA A 145 18.27 -7.54 1.62
N ILE A 146 18.31 -7.47 0.29
CA ILE A 146 19.11 -6.48 -0.44
C ILE A 146 18.56 -5.06 -0.17
N GLY A 147 17.24 -4.89 -0.18
CA GLY A 147 16.57 -3.63 0.13
C GLY A 147 16.92 -3.10 1.52
N CYS A 148 16.98 -3.97 2.54
CA CYS A 148 17.36 -3.61 3.90
C CYS A 148 18.78 -3.02 4.00
N VAL A 149 19.69 -3.35 3.07
CA VAL A 149 21.06 -2.81 3.06
C VAL A 149 21.16 -1.58 2.14
N VAL A 150 20.66 -1.69 0.91
CA VAL A 150 20.82 -0.63 -0.12
C VAL A 150 20.02 0.62 0.24
N ALA A 151 18.82 0.47 0.78
CA ALA A 151 17.94 1.59 1.06
C ALA A 151 18.46 2.54 2.15
N PRO A 152 18.91 2.07 3.34
CA PRO A 152 19.47 2.98 4.33
C PRO A 152 20.81 3.58 3.89
N LEU A 153 21.65 2.82 3.17
CA LEU A 153 22.90 3.36 2.61
C LEU A 153 22.62 4.50 1.63
N THR A 154 21.63 4.33 0.76
CA THR A 154 21.20 5.37 -0.18
C THR A 154 20.62 6.58 0.55
N PHE A 155 19.75 6.37 1.55
CA PHE A 155 19.22 7.46 2.39
C PHE A 155 20.35 8.27 3.03
N PHE A 156 21.31 7.59 3.70
CA PHE A 156 22.41 8.27 4.38
C PHE A 156 23.31 9.04 3.42
N LEU A 157 23.52 8.52 2.21
CA LEU A 157 24.25 9.23 1.15
C LEU A 157 23.55 10.56 0.81
N PHE A 158 22.24 10.52 0.54
CA PHE A 158 21.47 11.74 0.23
C PHE A 158 21.39 12.69 1.43
N TYR A 159 21.19 12.16 2.63
CA TYR A 159 21.09 12.94 3.87
C TYR A 159 22.39 13.66 4.23
N LYS A 160 23.54 13.09 3.88
CA LYS A 160 24.86 13.73 4.08
C LYS A 160 25.25 14.68 2.95
N ALA A 161 24.81 14.40 1.72
CA ALA A 161 25.16 15.20 0.55
C ALA A 161 24.32 16.46 0.37
N PHE A 162 23.05 16.43 0.80
CA PHE A 162 22.11 17.54 0.63
C PHE A 162 21.50 17.96 1.97
N ASP A 163 21.17 19.25 2.09
CA ASP A 163 20.49 19.81 3.24
C ASP A 163 18.98 19.49 3.20
N ILE A 164 18.66 18.22 3.44
CA ILE A 164 17.29 17.69 3.38
C ILE A 164 16.53 18.12 4.63
N GLY A 165 15.41 18.81 4.42
CA GLY A 165 14.50 19.23 5.50
C GLY A 165 14.62 20.71 5.89
N ASN A 166 15.54 21.46 5.28
CA ASN A 166 15.57 22.92 5.43
C ASN A 166 14.36 23.56 4.73
N PRO A 167 13.50 24.32 5.44
CA PRO A 167 12.31 24.96 4.85
C PRO A 167 12.65 26.01 3.79
N ASP A 168 13.84 26.59 3.83
CA ASP A 168 14.32 27.61 2.89
C ASP A 168 15.22 27.03 1.78
N GLY A 169 15.57 25.74 1.90
CA GLY A 169 16.38 25.03 0.92
C GLY A 169 15.59 24.50 -0.28
N ASN A 170 16.31 24.07 -1.31
CA ASN A 170 15.72 23.42 -2.49
C ASN A 170 15.19 22.01 -2.20
N TRP A 171 15.71 21.34 -1.16
CA TRP A 171 15.38 19.96 -0.80
C TRP A 171 14.45 19.88 0.42
N LYS A 172 13.26 20.46 0.27
CA LYS A 172 12.22 20.44 1.32
C LYS A 172 11.69 19.02 1.51
N ALA A 173 11.30 18.69 2.75
CA ALA A 173 10.67 17.42 3.09
C ALA A 173 9.15 17.59 3.35
N PRO A 174 8.34 17.87 2.30
CA PRO A 174 6.94 18.23 2.47
C PRO A 174 6.11 17.10 3.09
N TYR A 175 6.40 15.85 2.74
CA TYR A 175 5.70 14.70 3.32
C TYR A 175 5.95 14.55 4.81
N ALA A 176 7.17 14.79 5.30
CA ALA A 176 7.47 14.72 6.72
C ALA A 176 6.64 15.74 7.52
N LEU A 177 6.49 16.97 7.00
CA LEU A 177 5.64 18.00 7.60
C LEU A 177 4.16 17.60 7.60
N ILE A 178 3.65 17.07 6.48
CA ILE A 178 2.25 16.62 6.37
C ILE A 178 1.95 15.52 7.40
N TYR A 179 2.79 14.49 7.48
CA TYR A 179 2.59 13.38 8.43
C TYR A 179 2.74 13.82 9.88
N ARG A 180 3.68 14.73 10.18
CA ARG A 180 3.81 15.33 11.51
C ARG A 180 2.55 16.08 11.92
N ASN A 181 2.01 16.93 11.04
CA ASN A 181 0.79 17.69 11.32
C ASN A 181 -0.43 16.75 11.48
N MET A 182 -0.53 15.70 10.67
CA MET A 182 -1.56 14.66 10.85
C MET A 182 -1.43 13.94 12.20
N ALA A 183 -0.19 13.67 12.65
CA ALA A 183 0.05 13.03 13.94
C ALA A 183 -0.29 13.96 15.11
N ILE A 184 -0.02 15.26 14.99
CA ILE A 184 -0.47 16.27 15.97
C ILE A 184 -2.00 16.31 16.03
N LEU A 185 -2.69 16.36 14.89
CA LEU A 185 -4.16 16.30 14.84
C LEU A 185 -4.70 15.01 15.49
N GLY A 186 -4.01 13.87 15.30
CA GLY A 186 -4.38 12.61 15.96
C GLY A 186 -4.23 12.62 17.47
N VAL A 187 -3.25 13.37 17.99
CA VAL A 187 -3.03 13.56 19.43
C VAL A 187 -4.03 14.53 20.04
N GLU A 188 -4.38 15.61 19.33
CA GLU A 188 -5.39 16.59 19.75
C GLU A 188 -6.81 16.01 19.70
N GLY A 189 -7.00 14.97 18.89
CA GLY A 189 -8.22 14.17 18.82
C GLY A 189 -9.33 14.84 18.02
N PHE A 190 -10.55 14.34 18.20
CA PHE A 190 -11.71 14.72 17.38
C PHE A 190 -12.08 16.22 17.44
N ALA A 191 -11.64 16.94 18.47
CA ALA A 191 -11.89 18.37 18.64
C ALA A 191 -11.08 19.25 17.66
N ALA A 192 -9.96 18.75 17.14
CA ALA A 192 -9.12 19.47 16.18
C ALA A 192 -9.52 19.23 14.72
N LEU A 193 -10.49 18.33 14.46
CA LEU A 193 -10.95 18.07 13.10
C LEU A 193 -11.92 19.17 12.61
N PRO A 194 -11.93 19.46 11.30
CA PRO A 194 -12.86 20.42 10.71
C PRO A 194 -14.33 20.11 11.05
N HIS A 195 -15.13 21.17 11.23
CA HIS A 195 -16.57 21.03 11.44
C HIS A 195 -17.20 20.16 10.33
N HIS A 196 -18.10 19.25 10.72
CA HIS A 196 -18.76 18.24 9.88
C HIS A 196 -17.92 17.06 9.38
N CYS A 197 -16.61 16.99 9.65
CA CYS A 197 -15.78 15.85 9.20
C CYS A 197 -16.31 14.51 9.71
N LEU A 198 -16.62 14.41 11.02
CA LEU A 198 -17.17 13.18 11.60
C LEU A 198 -18.55 12.82 11.05
N GLN A 199 -19.41 13.80 10.78
CA GLN A 199 -20.72 13.55 10.19
C GLN A 199 -20.59 12.94 8.79
N LEU A 200 -19.64 13.43 7.99
CA LEU A 200 -19.33 12.84 6.68
C LEU A 200 -18.72 11.44 6.81
N CYS A 201 -17.80 11.21 7.76
CA CYS A 201 -17.26 9.88 8.01
C CYS A 201 -18.35 8.86 8.38
N TYR A 202 -19.25 9.20 9.30
CA TYR A 202 -20.37 8.34 9.66
C TYR A 202 -21.36 8.16 8.50
N GLY A 203 -21.62 9.21 7.71
CA GLY A 203 -22.47 9.14 6.53
C GLY A 203 -21.93 8.18 5.46
N PHE A 204 -20.65 8.32 5.08
CA PHE A 204 -20.01 7.42 4.13
C PHE A 204 -19.83 6.00 4.67
N PHE A 205 -19.56 5.85 5.97
CA PHE A 205 -19.51 4.54 6.61
C PHE A 205 -20.88 3.86 6.56
N GLY A 206 -21.95 4.57 6.90
CA GLY A 206 -23.32 4.07 6.77
C GLY A 206 -23.67 3.71 5.33
N PHE A 207 -23.33 4.56 4.37
CA PHE A 207 -23.51 4.28 2.94
C PHE A 207 -22.77 3.01 2.51
N ALA A 208 -21.51 2.83 2.95
CA ALA A 208 -20.72 1.65 2.62
C ALA A 208 -21.31 0.37 3.22
N VAL A 209 -21.80 0.42 4.46
CA VAL A 209 -22.48 -0.73 5.10
C VAL A 209 -23.76 -1.06 4.35
N VAL A 210 -24.62 -0.07 4.10
CA VAL A 210 -25.90 -0.26 3.40
C VAL A 210 -25.69 -0.86 2.01
N THR A 211 -24.77 -0.32 1.22
CA THR A 211 -24.49 -0.81 -0.14
C THR A 211 -23.90 -2.23 -0.15
N ASN A 212 -23.00 -2.57 0.77
CA ASN A 212 -22.49 -3.93 0.90
C ASN A 212 -23.58 -4.91 1.35
N THR A 213 -24.39 -4.54 2.36
CA THR A 213 -25.52 -5.38 2.81
C THR A 213 -26.57 -5.56 1.71
N MET A 214 -26.88 -4.51 0.94
CA MET A 214 -27.77 -4.62 -0.22
C MET A 214 -27.20 -5.57 -1.27
N ARG A 215 -25.90 -5.48 -1.57
CA ARG A 215 -25.22 -6.38 -2.51
C ARG A 215 -25.30 -7.85 -2.10
N ASP A 216 -25.21 -8.14 -0.80
CA ASP A 216 -25.25 -9.51 -0.26
C ASP A 216 -26.66 -10.11 -0.20
N ILE A 217 -27.69 -9.28 0.00
CA ILE A 217 -29.09 -9.72 0.09
C ILE A 217 -29.76 -9.81 -1.29
N LEU A 218 -29.37 -8.95 -2.24
CA LEU A 218 -30.00 -8.89 -3.56
C LEU A 218 -29.62 -10.10 -4.44
N PRO A 219 -30.58 -10.68 -5.20
CA PRO A 219 -30.27 -11.75 -6.14
C PRO A 219 -29.28 -11.27 -7.22
N ALA A 220 -28.45 -12.19 -7.73
CA ALA A 220 -27.29 -11.92 -8.59
C ALA A 220 -27.55 -10.98 -9.78
N LYS A 221 -28.80 -10.95 -10.28
CA LYS A 221 -29.25 -10.09 -11.39
C LYS A 221 -29.26 -8.59 -11.04
N TYR A 222 -29.52 -8.23 -9.78
CA TYR A 222 -29.51 -6.84 -9.28
C TYR A 222 -28.21 -6.51 -8.52
N SER A 223 -27.57 -7.50 -7.89
CA SER A 223 -26.28 -7.33 -7.21
C SER A 223 -25.16 -6.81 -8.14
N SER A 224 -25.21 -7.18 -9.43
CA SER A 224 -24.27 -6.69 -10.45
C SER A 224 -24.34 -5.18 -10.73
N TRP A 225 -25.44 -4.50 -10.37
CA TRP A 225 -25.61 -3.06 -10.56
C TRP A 225 -25.24 -2.23 -9.32
N VAL A 226 -25.07 -2.87 -8.16
CA VAL A 226 -24.73 -2.17 -6.93
C VAL A 226 -23.25 -1.76 -6.99
N PRO A 227 -22.90 -0.47 -6.86
CA PRO A 227 -21.51 -0.04 -6.91
C PRO A 227 -20.75 -0.56 -5.69
N LEU A 228 -19.48 -0.93 -5.88
CA LEU A 228 -18.59 -1.34 -4.80
C LEU A 228 -18.05 -0.08 -4.10
N PRO A 229 -18.35 0.15 -2.81
CA PRO A 229 -17.88 1.34 -2.09
C PRO A 229 -16.36 1.49 -2.11
N MET A 230 -15.66 0.35 -2.01
CA MET A 230 -14.20 0.31 -2.08
C MET A 230 -13.66 0.80 -3.43
N ALA A 231 -14.30 0.42 -4.54
CA ALA A 231 -13.92 0.90 -5.88
C ALA A 231 -14.30 2.37 -6.10
N MET A 232 -15.42 2.82 -5.53
CA MET A 232 -15.82 4.23 -5.57
C MET A 232 -14.87 5.12 -4.76
N ALA A 233 -14.33 4.64 -3.63
CA ALA A 233 -13.49 5.43 -2.74
C ALA A 233 -12.12 5.77 -3.35
N VAL A 234 -11.57 4.91 -4.22
CA VAL A 234 -10.22 5.08 -4.78
C VAL A 234 -10.06 6.41 -5.55
N PRO A 235 -10.93 6.78 -6.50
CA PRO A 235 -10.83 8.08 -7.17
C PRO A 235 -11.00 9.29 -6.24
N PHE A 236 -11.80 9.18 -5.18
CA PHE A 236 -11.92 10.25 -4.17
C PHE A 236 -10.62 10.48 -3.39
N LEU A 237 -9.79 9.44 -3.23
CA LEU A 237 -8.52 9.50 -2.51
C LEU A 237 -7.35 9.98 -3.38
N VAL A 238 -7.33 9.60 -4.66
CA VAL A 238 -6.23 9.92 -5.60
C VAL A 238 -6.47 11.27 -6.29
N GLY A 239 -7.73 11.62 -6.54
CA GLY A 239 -8.14 12.87 -7.17
C GLY A 239 -9.08 12.69 -8.36
N ALA A 240 -9.86 13.72 -8.66
CA ALA A 240 -10.88 13.70 -9.71
C ALA A 240 -10.32 13.36 -11.11
N SER A 241 -9.08 13.73 -11.40
CA SER A 241 -8.41 13.40 -12.67
C SER A 241 -8.36 11.88 -12.91
N PHE A 242 -8.12 11.09 -11.86
CA PHE A 242 -8.11 9.63 -11.95
C PHE A 242 -9.49 9.05 -12.27
N ALA A 243 -10.56 9.65 -11.74
CA ALA A 243 -11.94 9.26 -12.06
C ALA A 243 -12.25 9.48 -13.54
N ILE A 244 -11.80 10.62 -14.08
CA ILE A 244 -11.98 10.98 -15.49
C ILE A 244 -11.25 9.98 -16.38
N ASP A 245 -9.99 9.67 -16.06
CA ASP A 245 -9.19 8.70 -16.81
C ASP A 245 -9.82 7.29 -16.83
N MET A 246 -10.35 6.82 -15.69
CA MET A 246 -11.06 5.54 -15.62
C MET A 246 -12.37 5.55 -16.41
N CYS A 247 -13.12 6.65 -16.39
CA CYS A 247 -14.34 6.82 -17.21
C CYS A 247 -14.02 6.77 -18.71
N VAL A 248 -13.02 7.55 -19.15
CA VAL A 248 -12.59 7.57 -20.55
C VAL A 248 -12.07 6.21 -20.98
N GLY A 249 -11.26 5.54 -20.13
CA GLY A 249 -10.79 4.18 -20.37
C GLY A 249 -11.94 3.19 -20.53
N SER A 250 -12.91 3.21 -19.63
CA SER A 250 -14.08 2.33 -19.67
C SER A 250 -14.94 2.57 -20.92
N LEU A 251 -15.11 3.83 -21.34
CA LEU A 251 -15.89 4.21 -22.51
C LEU A 251 -15.22 3.75 -23.81
N VAL A 252 -13.89 3.85 -23.89
CA VAL A 252 -13.10 3.31 -25.01
C VAL A 252 -13.23 1.78 -25.07
N VAL A 253 -13.11 1.09 -23.94
CA VAL A 253 -13.28 -0.38 -23.88
C VAL A 253 -14.70 -0.77 -24.28
N PHE A 254 -15.71 -0.06 -23.81
CA PHE A 254 -17.12 -0.31 -24.15
C PHE A 254 -17.39 -0.13 -25.65
N ALA A 255 -16.88 0.94 -26.26
CA ALA A 255 -16.96 1.17 -27.69
C ALA A 255 -16.26 0.05 -28.48
N TRP A 256 -15.08 -0.40 -28.03
CA TRP A 256 -14.34 -1.51 -28.65
C TRP A 256 -15.07 -2.84 -28.51
N HIS A 257 -15.72 -3.08 -27.38
CA HIS A 257 -16.51 -4.28 -27.12
C HIS A 257 -17.76 -4.36 -28.01
N LYS A 258 -18.33 -3.20 -28.34
CA LYS A 258 -19.48 -3.06 -29.25
C LYS A 258 -19.09 -3.27 -30.71
N LEU A 259 -17.86 -2.92 -31.08
CA LEU A 259 -17.33 -3.10 -32.45
C LEU A 259 -16.79 -4.52 -32.71
N ASN A 260 -16.03 -5.12 -31.77
CA ASN A 260 -15.36 -6.41 -31.96
C ASN A 260 -15.11 -7.18 -30.64
N ARG A 261 -16.09 -7.99 -30.21
CA ARG A 261 -16.05 -8.81 -28.96
C ARG A 261 -14.81 -9.71 -28.80
N LYS A 262 -14.31 -10.33 -29.89
CA LYS A 262 -13.24 -11.34 -29.81
C LYS A 262 -11.82 -10.77 -29.75
N LYS A 263 -11.57 -9.59 -30.32
CA LYS A 263 -10.26 -8.91 -30.26
C LYS A 263 -10.12 -7.96 -29.06
N ALA A 264 -11.24 -7.50 -28.49
CA ALA A 264 -11.25 -6.61 -27.33
C ALA A 264 -10.52 -7.22 -26.13
N ALA A 265 -10.84 -8.47 -25.75
CA ALA A 265 -10.26 -9.11 -24.56
C ALA A 265 -8.72 -9.23 -24.61
N LEU A 266 -8.14 -9.39 -25.80
CA LEU A 266 -6.69 -9.50 -25.99
C LEU A 266 -6.00 -8.14 -26.15
N MET A 267 -6.68 -7.13 -26.69
CA MET A 267 -6.10 -5.80 -26.93
C MET A 267 -6.30 -4.82 -25.79
N VAL A 268 -7.25 -5.04 -24.87
CA VAL A 268 -7.47 -4.14 -23.72
C VAL A 268 -6.25 -4.05 -22.80
N PRO A 269 -5.59 -5.14 -22.37
CA PRO A 269 -4.36 -5.07 -21.59
C PRO A 269 -3.19 -4.42 -22.37
N ALA A 270 -3.13 -4.64 -23.69
CA ALA A 270 -2.09 -4.09 -24.57
C ALA A 270 -2.25 -2.58 -24.83
N VAL A 271 -3.48 -2.09 -24.96
CA VAL A 271 -3.81 -0.66 -25.13
C VAL A 271 -3.70 0.08 -23.79
N ALA A 272 -4.07 -0.57 -22.69
CA ALA A 272 -3.87 -0.04 -21.34
C ALA A 272 -2.38 0.13 -21.01
N SER A 273 -1.54 -0.85 -21.35
CA SER A 273 -0.07 -0.74 -21.20
C SER A 273 0.56 0.21 -22.23
N GLY A 274 0.03 0.27 -23.46
CA GLY A 274 0.53 1.13 -24.54
C GLY A 274 0.45 2.64 -24.26
N LYS A 275 -0.53 3.11 -23.48
CA LYS A 275 -0.61 4.53 -23.08
C LYS A 275 0.45 4.94 -22.04
N THR A 276 0.96 4.00 -21.25
CA THR A 276 2.13 4.23 -20.37
C THR A 276 3.47 4.04 -21.08
N SER A 277 3.51 3.40 -22.25
CA SER A 277 4.75 3.08 -22.97
C SER A 277 5.27 4.17 -23.92
N VAL A 278 4.60 5.33 -24.06
CA VAL A 278 5.15 6.45 -24.84
C VAL A 278 6.36 7.11 -24.15
N ALA A 279 6.63 6.80 -22.87
CA ALA A 279 7.88 7.19 -22.19
C ALA A 279 8.98 6.12 -22.18
N VAL A 280 8.73 4.88 -22.65
CA VAL A 280 9.75 3.82 -22.69
C VAL A 280 9.95 3.39 -24.13
N LYS A 281 10.60 4.26 -24.89
CA LYS A 281 11.03 3.97 -26.25
C LYS A 281 12.11 2.88 -26.22
N LYS A 282 11.71 1.69 -26.65
CA LYS A 282 12.49 0.77 -27.50
C LYS A 282 13.76 0.14 -26.88
N LYS A 283 13.57 -0.97 -26.14
CA LYS A 283 14.48 -2.14 -26.15
C LYS A 283 13.71 -3.35 -25.58
N SER A 284 12.98 -4.05 -26.45
CA SER A 284 13.41 -5.30 -27.12
C SER A 284 13.30 -6.51 -26.19
N GLU A 285 12.46 -7.44 -26.62
CA GLU A 285 12.45 -8.87 -26.30
C GLU A 285 13.83 -9.46 -26.01
N ALA A 286 13.77 -10.54 -25.22
CA ALA A 286 14.87 -11.39 -24.73
C ALA A 286 15.61 -10.83 -23.50
N SER A 287 15.08 -11.12 -22.29
CA SER A 287 15.79 -11.35 -21.00
C SER A 287 14.86 -11.07 -19.80
N LEU A 288 13.85 -11.91 -19.56
CA LEU A 288 12.97 -11.82 -18.37
C LEU A 288 13.50 -12.73 -17.25
N PRO A 289 14.36 -12.22 -16.34
CA PRO A 289 14.01 -12.22 -14.91
C PRO A 289 14.46 -10.96 -14.12
N HIS A 290 15.32 -10.10 -14.68
CA HIS A 290 15.98 -9.03 -13.92
C HIS A 290 15.12 -7.77 -13.70
N VAL A 291 14.11 -7.51 -14.53
CA VAL A 291 13.34 -6.25 -14.48
C VAL A 291 12.29 -6.24 -13.36
N LYS A 292 11.68 -7.39 -13.01
CA LYS A 292 10.77 -7.49 -11.85
C LYS A 292 11.51 -7.28 -10.52
N PHE A 293 12.77 -7.70 -10.46
CA PHE A 293 13.62 -7.52 -9.29
C PHE A 293 13.84 -6.04 -8.98
N SER A 294 13.99 -5.20 -10.00
CA SER A 294 14.25 -3.77 -9.84
C SER A 294 13.06 -3.00 -9.24
N THR A 295 11.82 -3.31 -9.65
CA THR A 295 10.61 -2.65 -9.12
C THR A 295 10.29 -3.06 -7.68
N ILE A 296 10.52 -4.32 -7.31
CA ILE A 296 10.35 -4.84 -5.94
C ILE A 296 11.42 -4.23 -5.01
N THR A 297 12.66 -4.10 -5.51
CA THR A 297 13.77 -3.47 -4.75
C THR A 297 13.53 -1.97 -4.54
N LEU A 298 12.99 -1.25 -5.54
CA LEU A 298 12.70 0.19 -5.43
C LEU A 298 11.55 0.50 -4.44
N LYS A 299 10.51 -0.32 -4.41
CA LYS A 299 9.35 -0.15 -3.49
C LYS A 299 9.72 -0.48 -2.04
N THR A 300 10.51 -1.53 -1.82
CA THR A 300 11.04 -1.87 -0.48
C THR A 300 12.03 -0.81 0.02
N ALA A 301 12.77 -0.17 -0.88
CA ALA A 301 13.67 0.92 -0.51
C ALA A 301 12.94 2.18 0.01
N THR A 302 11.69 2.40 -0.40
CA THR A 302 10.86 3.52 0.09
C THR A 302 10.59 3.40 1.59
N PHE A 303 10.54 2.19 2.15
CA PHE A 303 10.31 1.92 3.57
C PHE A 303 11.47 2.33 4.50
N SER A 304 12.72 2.03 4.14
CA SER A 304 13.87 2.50 4.93
C SER A 304 14.02 4.01 4.86
N LEU A 305 13.78 4.63 3.70
CA LEU A 305 13.84 6.08 3.54
C LEU A 305 12.80 6.79 4.46
N GLU A 306 11.58 6.26 4.61
CA GLU A 306 10.54 6.88 5.47
C GLU A 306 10.71 6.61 6.96
N THR A 307 11.18 5.43 7.37
CA THR A 307 11.50 5.15 8.78
C THR A 307 12.68 6.02 9.25
N GLN A 308 13.64 6.27 8.36
CA GLN A 308 14.74 7.21 8.62
C GLN A 308 14.34 8.69 8.47
N SER A 309 13.26 9.01 7.74
CA SER A 309 12.66 10.36 7.72
C SER A 309 12.09 10.73 9.10
N ILE A 310 11.55 9.75 9.84
CA ILE A 310 11.10 9.94 11.23
C ILE A 310 12.31 10.19 12.14
N GLU A 311 13.44 9.54 11.89
CA GLU A 311 14.70 9.76 12.61
C GLU A 311 15.33 11.13 12.30
N ALA A 312 15.22 11.60 11.04
CA ALA A 312 15.61 12.95 10.65
C ALA A 312 14.77 14.05 11.34
N CYS A 313 13.49 13.77 11.66
CA CYS A 313 12.64 14.66 12.46
C CYS A 313 13.06 14.74 13.94
N ARG A 314 14.00 13.90 14.40
CA ARG A 314 14.54 13.88 15.78
C ARG A 314 15.81 14.72 15.93
N SER A 315 16.46 15.15 14.82
CA SER A 315 17.73 15.87 14.87
C SER A 315 17.58 17.23 15.57
N PRO A 316 18.43 17.57 16.56
CA PRO A 316 18.29 18.78 17.38
C PRO A 316 18.36 20.10 16.61
N SER A 317 18.77 20.14 15.34
CA SER A 317 18.66 21.38 14.53
C SER A 317 17.20 21.75 14.19
N THR A 318 16.25 20.82 14.33
CA THR A 318 14.81 21.10 14.15
C THR A 318 14.11 21.59 15.43
N ARG A 319 14.80 21.69 16.58
CA ARG A 319 14.24 22.30 17.81
C ARG A 319 13.98 23.81 17.68
N ASN A 320 14.59 24.48 16.70
CA ASN A 320 14.40 25.92 16.44
C ASN A 320 13.40 26.23 15.31
N CYS A 321 12.70 25.24 14.75
CA CYS A 321 11.58 25.54 13.85
C CYS A 321 10.36 26.00 14.65
N ASN A 322 10.41 27.26 15.10
CA ASN A 322 9.23 28.07 15.33
C ASN A 322 8.42 28.13 14.03
N CYS A 323 7.52 27.19 13.83
CA CYS A 323 6.47 27.27 12.82
C CYS A 323 5.11 27.24 13.52
N CYS A 324 4.91 28.22 14.41
CA CYS A 324 3.58 28.80 14.63
C CYS A 324 3.45 29.96 13.64
N THR A 325 2.98 29.65 12.43
CA THR A 325 2.19 30.52 11.54
C THR A 325 1.79 29.70 10.32
#